data_AF-A0A521TW77-F1
#
_entry.id   AF-A0A521TW77-F1
#
_cell.length_a   1.000
_cell.length_b   1.000
_cell.length_c   1.000
_cell.angle_alpha   90.00
_cell.angle_beta   90.00
_cell.angle_gamma   90.00
#
_symmetry.space_group_name_H-M   'P 1'
#
loop_
_entity.id
_entity.type
_entity.pdbx_description
1 polymer ?
#
loop_
_entity_poly.entity_id
_entity_poly.type
_entity_poly.pdbx_seq_one_letter_code
_entity_poly.pdbx_strand_id
1 'polypeptide(L)'
;MPRATITLPDELQGELQRYLADLESPVPVSRAVQAAIREYLARRGYGTSERFQPLRITPSPTGSGSTDVSTEHDRYLADSLSAE
;
A
#
# COMPACT_ATOMS: atom_id res chain seq x y z
N MET A 1 26.92 -3.59 -1.23
CA MET A 1 25.70 -3.95 -0.48
C MET A 1 26.09 -4.79 0.73
N PRO A 2 25.42 -4.64 1.88
CA PRO A 2 25.64 -5.53 3.02
C PRO A 2 25.27 -6.97 2.64
N ARG A 3 26.05 -7.95 3.11
CA ARG A 3 25.80 -9.38 2.92
C ARG A 3 25.31 -9.97 4.23
N ALA A 4 24.21 -10.73 4.18
CA ALA A 4 23.72 -11.52 5.29
C ALA A 4 23.62 -12.98 4.84
N THR A 5 23.95 -13.90 5.75
CA THR A 5 23.71 -15.34 5.58
C THR A 5 22.57 -15.73 6.50
N ILE A 6 21.54 -16.35 5.95
CA ILE A 6 20.37 -16.84 6.69
C ILE A 6 20.20 -18.33 6.40
N THR A 7 19.84 -19.09 7.43
CA THR A 7 19.45 -20.50 7.30
C THR A 7 17.94 -20.54 7.21
N LEU A 8 17.41 -21.21 6.18
CA LEU A 8 15.97 -21.43 5.99
C LEU A 8 15.63 -22.86 6.45
N PRO A 9 14.47 -23.06 7.10
CA PRO A 9 14.00 -24.41 7.40
C PRO A 9 13.65 -25.18 6.12
N ASP A 10 13.78 -26.50 6.16
CA ASP A 10 13.63 -27.38 4.99
C ASP A 10 12.26 -27.22 4.30
N GLU A 11 11.20 -27.05 5.08
CA GLU A 11 9.83 -26.81 4.60
C GLU A 11 9.77 -25.57 3.69
N LEU A 12 10.35 -24.46 4.16
CA LEU A 12 10.38 -23.19 3.44
C LEU A 12 11.31 -23.25 2.22
N GLN A 13 12.39 -24.03 2.30
CA GLN A 13 13.25 -24.29 1.15
C GLN A 13 12.47 -25.03 0.04
N GLY A 14 11.69 -26.05 0.40
CA GLY A 14 10.88 -26.80 -0.56
C GLY A 14 9.77 -25.97 -1.21
N GLU A 15 9.13 -25.08 -0.44
CA GLU A 15 8.16 -24.11 -0.96
C GLU A 15 8.80 -23.11 -1.93
N LEU A 16 9.95 -22.54 -1.55
CA LEU A 16 10.67 -21.57 -2.37
C LEU A 16 11.16 -22.19 -3.70
N GLN A 17 11.62 -23.43 -3.67
CA GLN A 17 12.05 -24.13 -4.88
C GLN A 17 10.89 -24.40 -5.83
N ARG A 18 9.73 -24.81 -5.32
CA ARG A 18 8.51 -24.98 -6.14
C ARG A 18 8.09 -23.66 -6.77
N TYR A 19 8.00 -22.60 -5.97
CA TYR A 19 7.70 -21.26 -6.47
C TYR A 19 8.63 -20.83 -7.61
N LEU A 20 9.95 -21.02 -7.45
CA LEU A 20 10.91 -20.65 -8.49
C LEU A 20 10.82 -21.52 -9.75
N ALA A 21 10.44 -22.79 -9.62
CA ALA A 21 10.23 -23.71 -10.74
C ALA A 21 8.97 -23.37 -11.55
N ASP A 22 7.94 -22.81 -10.90
CA ASP A 22 6.68 -22.41 -11.54
C ASP A 22 6.80 -21.08 -12.33
N LEU A 23 7.89 -20.32 -12.16
CA LEU A 23 8.08 -19.07 -12.85
C LEU A 23 8.48 -19.29 -14.32
N GLU A 24 7.75 -18.65 -15.22
CA GLU A 24 7.99 -18.68 -16.66
C GLU A 24 9.40 -18.20 -17.05
N SER A 25 9.98 -17.30 -16.26
CA SER A 25 11.38 -16.87 -16.37
C SER A 25 12.11 -17.15 -15.07
N PRO A 26 13.27 -17.86 -15.12
CA PRO A 26 14.06 -18.13 -13.93
C PRO A 26 14.56 -16.82 -13.34
N VAL A 27 14.35 -16.64 -12.04
CA VAL A 27 14.88 -15.52 -11.25
C VAL A 27 15.82 -16.04 -10.17
N PRO A 28 16.89 -15.30 -9.85
CA PRO A 28 17.77 -15.67 -8.75
C PRO A 28 17.02 -15.74 -7.42
N VAL A 29 17.33 -16.74 -6.60
CA VAL A 29 16.79 -16.91 -5.24
C VAL A 29 16.89 -15.61 -4.43
N SER A 30 18.03 -14.93 -4.54
CA SER A 30 18.27 -13.64 -3.86
C SER A 30 17.25 -12.56 -4.25
N ARG A 31 16.78 -12.54 -5.51
CA ARG A 31 15.78 -11.58 -5.99
C ARG A 31 14.41 -11.89 -5.39
N ALA A 32 14.02 -13.16 -5.36
CA ALA A 32 12.76 -13.59 -4.74
C ALA A 32 12.75 -13.26 -3.23
N VAL A 33 13.83 -13.57 -2.52
CA VAL A 33 13.97 -13.28 -1.09
C VAL A 33 13.96 -11.76 -0.82
N GLN A 34 14.66 -10.96 -1.64
CA GLN A 34 14.64 -9.50 -1.51
C GLN A 34 13.24 -8.92 -1.73
N ALA A 35 12.48 -9.45 -2.69
CA ALA A 35 11.09 -9.05 -2.93
C ALA A 35 10.19 -9.39 -1.74
N ALA A 36 10.32 -10.62 -1.22
CA ALA A 36 9.55 -11.06 -0.05
C ALA A 36 9.87 -10.22 1.20
N ILE A 37 11.14 -9.92 1.46
CA ILE A 37 11.55 -9.05 2.58
C ILE A 37 10.96 -7.65 2.41
N ARG A 38 11.03 -7.08 1.19
CA ARG A 38 10.45 -5.76 0.90
C ARG A 38 8.95 -5.72 1.17
N GLU A 39 8.22 -6.74 0.71
CA GLU A 39 6.79 -6.83 0.92
C GLU A 39 6.44 -7.02 2.41
N TYR A 40 7.15 -7.89 3.11
CA TYR A 40 6.97 -8.12 4.56
C TYR A 40 7.18 -6.83 5.36
N LEU A 41 8.24 -6.09 5.06
CA LEU A 41 8.52 -4.80 5.70
C LEU A 41 7.44 -3.77 5.35
N ALA A 42 7.01 -3.68 4.09
CA ALA A 42 5.99 -2.74 3.66
C ALA A 42 4.65 -2.96 4.37
N ARG A 43 4.21 -4.22 4.53
CA ARG A 43 3.01 -4.57 5.30
C ARG A 43 3.08 -4.14 6.77
N ARG A 44 4.28 -3.97 7.31
CA ARG A 44 4.54 -3.49 8.67
C ARG A 44 4.81 -1.98 8.76
N GLY A 45 4.63 -1.25 7.65
CA GLY A 45 4.90 0.19 7.57
C GLY A 45 6.38 0.54 7.36
N TYR A 46 7.24 -0.46 7.16
CA TYR A 46 8.65 -0.28 6.83
C TYR A 46 8.83 -0.36 5.31
N GLY A 47 8.84 0.79 4.65
CA GLY A 47 9.12 0.92 3.23
C GLY A 47 9.60 2.34 3.00
N THR A 48 10.50 2.54 2.03
CA THR A 48 10.95 3.90 1.71
C THR A 48 9.74 4.78 1.50
N SER A 49 9.76 5.94 2.14
CA SER A 49 8.71 6.93 2.31
C SER A 49 8.17 7.54 1.00
N GLU A 50 7.86 6.73 -0.01
CA GLU A 50 7.23 7.17 -1.26
C GLU A 50 5.74 7.53 -1.07
N ARG A 51 5.19 7.51 0.15
CA ARG A 51 3.78 7.85 0.40
C ARG A 51 3.51 8.74 1.61
N PHE A 52 4.35 9.74 1.87
CA PHE A 52 3.77 11.07 2.06
C PHE A 52 3.57 11.67 0.67
N GLN A 53 2.68 11.07 -0.12
CA GLN A 53 2.14 11.84 -1.24
C GLN A 53 1.24 12.89 -0.58
N PRO A 54 1.50 14.20 -0.80
CA PRO A 54 0.56 15.20 -0.33
C PRO A 54 -0.80 14.85 -0.91
N LEU A 55 -1.83 14.86 -0.06
CA LEU A 55 -3.21 14.66 -0.49
C LEU A 55 -3.51 15.67 -1.59
N ARG A 56 -3.56 15.21 -2.85
CA ARG A 56 -3.89 16.05 -4.01
C ARG A 56 -5.39 16.02 -4.20
N ILE A 57 -6.09 16.91 -3.49
CA ILE A 57 -7.49 17.20 -3.78
C ILE A 57 -7.52 18.22 -4.92
N THR A 58 -8.08 17.83 -6.07
CA THR A 58 -8.43 18.78 -7.13
C THR A 58 -9.90 19.17 -6.93
N PRO A 59 -10.19 20.38 -6.43
CA PRO A 59 -11.58 20.82 -6.27
C PRO A 59 -12.29 20.89 -7.63
N SER A 60 -13.60 20.60 -7.64
CA SER A 60 -14.44 20.79 -8.83
C SER A 60 -14.45 22.27 -9.23
N PRO A 61 -14.35 22.62 -10.53
CA PRO A 61 -14.39 24.02 -10.98
C PRO A 61 -15.65 24.76 -10.55
N THR A 62 -16.76 24.04 -10.36
CA THR A 62 -18.06 24.62 -9.97
C THR A 62 -18.13 24.87 -8.45
N GLY A 63 -17.39 24.10 -7.65
CA GLY A 63 -17.52 24.10 -6.19
C GLY A 63 -18.92 23.68 -5.70
N SER A 64 -19.11 23.59 -4.40
CA SER A 64 -20.42 23.39 -3.76
C SER A 64 -21.19 24.69 -3.51
N GLY A 65 -20.55 25.86 -3.75
CA GLY A 65 -21.11 27.18 -3.41
C GLY A 65 -21.03 27.53 -1.92
N SER A 66 -20.72 26.55 -1.06
CA SER A 66 -20.65 26.71 0.40
C SER A 66 -19.21 26.60 0.91
N THR A 67 -18.83 27.49 1.82
CA THR A 67 -17.45 27.60 2.35
C THR A 67 -17.31 27.04 3.76
N ASP A 68 -18.42 26.77 4.44
CA ASP A 68 -18.50 26.39 5.86
C ASP A 68 -18.95 24.94 6.06
N VAL A 69 -19.15 24.18 4.99
CA VAL A 69 -19.68 22.79 5.03
C VAL A 69 -18.86 21.90 5.97
N SER A 70 -17.54 22.07 6.01
CA SER A 70 -16.68 21.28 6.89
C SER A 70 -16.91 21.56 8.38
N THR A 71 -17.32 22.78 8.72
CA THR A 71 -17.57 23.22 10.11
C THR A 71 -19.02 22.91 10.51
N GLU A 72 -19.98 23.24 9.64
CA GLU A 72 -21.42 23.15 9.90
C GLU A 72 -22.05 21.89 9.26
N HIS A 73 -21.29 20.79 9.14
CA HIS A 73 -21.72 19.60 8.39
C HIS A 73 -23.05 19.02 8.87
N ASP A 74 -23.32 19.04 10.18
CA ASP A 74 -24.57 18.55 10.78
C ASP A 74 -25.79 19.34 10.30
N ARG A 75 -25.65 20.67 10.15
CA ARG A 75 -26.70 21.54 9.64
C ARG A 75 -27.03 21.20 8.18
N TYR A 76 -26.00 21.05 7.35
CA TYR A 76 -26.19 20.69 5.93
C TYR A 76 -26.80 19.28 5.78
N LEU A 77 -26.40 18.33 6.61
CA LEU A 77 -26.98 16.99 6.65
C LEU A 77 -28.47 17.06 7.01
N ALA A 78 -28.84 17.80 8.06
CA ALA A 78 -30.23 17.97 8.47
C ALA A 78 -31.09 18.68 7.40
N ASP A 79 -30.55 19.72 6.76
CA ASP A 79 -31.24 20.44 5.69
C ASP A 79 -31.46 19.53 4.46
N SER A 80 -30.48 18.69 4.09
CA SER A 80 -30.62 17.74 2.97
C SER A 80 -31.66 16.65 3.20
N LEU A 81 -31.83 16.22 4.46
CA LEU A 81 -32.85 15.23 4.86
C LEU A 81 -34.26 15.82 4.93
N SER A 82 -34.38 17.14 5.04
CA SER A 82 -35.66 17.85 5.14
C SER A 82 -36.17 18.36 3.79
N ALA A 83 -35.36 18.24 2.73
CA ALA A 83 -35.66 18.71 1.37
C ALA A 83 -36.16 17.59 0.43
N GLU A 84 -36.30 16.35 0.93
CA GLU A 84 -37.00 15.23 0.28
C GLU A 84 -38.49 15.20 0.69
#